data_AF-R6VT37-F1
#
_entry.id   AF-R6VT37-F1
#
_cell.length_a   1.000
_cell.length_b   1.000
_cell.length_c   1.000
_cell.angle_alpha   90.00
_cell.angle_beta   90.00
_cell.angle_gamma   90.00
#
_symmetry.space_group_name_H-M   'P 1'
#
loop_
_entity.id
_entity.type
_entity.pdbx_description
1 polymer ?
#
loop_
_entity_poly.entity_id
_entity_poly.type
_entity_poly.pdbx_seq_one_letter_code
_entity_poly.pdbx_strand_id
1 'polypeptide(L)'
;MGYRTVDEWGSFEFQNADVEAIRKERGHWYLELGYVTILPDNSCNRDIRKMGTNELTLQLQHVQVDEILEEGFKLYDADGNFTKSVDDRVLLSEEYDAWMEDMVGGAVYQILRKDTGDEALPYQYEIYLDANDRTYLAKVSAKHDVETWERFMNRHSE
;
A
#
# COMPACT_ATOMS: atom_id res chain seq x y z
N MET A 1 10.66 -17.77 13.85
CA MET A 1 10.35 -16.53 14.61
C MET A 1 10.53 -15.43 13.59
N GLY A 2 9.42 -14.91 13.08
CA GLY A 2 9.45 -13.75 12.19
C GLY A 2 9.84 -12.48 12.92
N TYR A 3 9.96 -11.41 12.15
CA TYR A 3 10.24 -10.06 12.58
C TYR A 3 8.94 -9.26 12.65
N ARG A 4 8.95 -8.23 13.51
CA ARG A 4 7.80 -7.37 13.73
C ARG A 4 8.26 -5.98 14.12
N THR A 5 7.74 -4.97 13.44
CA THR A 5 7.89 -3.56 13.80
C THR A 5 6.54 -2.90 14.01
N VAL A 6 6.54 -1.73 14.66
CA VAL A 6 5.33 -0.94 14.94
C VAL A 6 5.66 0.52 14.71
N ASP A 7 4.81 1.22 13.96
CA ASP A 7 4.97 2.62 13.57
C ASP A 7 6.27 2.89 12.78
N GLU A 8 6.84 1.85 12.16
CA GLU A 8 8.07 1.89 11.37
C GLU A 8 7.82 1.81 9.86
N TRP A 9 6.59 2.06 9.39
CA TRP A 9 6.24 2.16 7.98
C TRP A 9 7.31 2.88 7.12
N GLY A 10 7.88 3.98 7.64
CA GLY A 10 8.90 4.78 6.95
C GLY A 10 10.25 4.08 6.74
N SER A 11 10.47 2.93 7.36
CA SER A 11 11.67 2.11 7.23
C SER A 11 11.56 1.05 6.11
N PHE A 12 10.55 1.17 5.25
CA PHE A 12 10.26 0.26 4.14
C PHE A 12 10.01 1.04 2.85
N GLU A 13 10.43 0.46 1.72
CA GLU A 13 10.09 0.92 0.37
C GLU A 13 9.15 -0.11 -0.27
N PHE A 14 7.90 0.29 -0.46
CA PHE A 14 6.83 -0.55 -1.00
C PHE A 14 6.64 -0.44 -2.52
N GLN A 15 7.40 0.43 -3.18
CA GLN A 15 7.26 0.66 -4.62
C GLN A 15 7.56 -0.62 -5.40
N ASN A 16 6.66 -0.96 -6.32
CA ASN A 16 6.65 -2.18 -7.13
C ASN A 16 6.46 -3.48 -6.31
N ALA A 17 6.00 -3.40 -5.07
CA ALA A 17 5.63 -4.61 -4.33
C ALA A 17 4.37 -5.22 -4.95
N ASP A 18 4.41 -6.51 -5.26
CA ASP A 18 3.23 -7.25 -5.70
C ASP A 18 2.19 -7.31 -4.56
N VAL A 19 0.92 -7.11 -4.88
CA VAL A 19 -0.17 -7.26 -3.92
C VAL A 19 -0.62 -8.72 -3.92
N GLU A 20 -0.27 -9.46 -2.88
CA GLU A 20 -0.68 -10.86 -2.73
C GLU A 20 -2.10 -10.99 -2.18
N ALA A 21 -2.46 -10.12 -1.23
CA ALA A 21 -3.83 -10.00 -0.73
C ALA A 21 -4.06 -8.66 -0.04
N ILE A 22 -5.30 -8.17 -0.09
CA ILE A 22 -5.80 -7.13 0.79
C ILE A 22 -6.99 -7.71 1.56
N ARG A 23 -6.94 -7.66 2.89
CA ARG A 23 -8.00 -8.19 3.76
C ARG A 23 -8.39 -7.19 4.83
N LYS A 24 -9.66 -7.20 5.21
CA LYS A 24 -10.16 -6.50 6.39
C LYS A 24 -10.66 -7.49 7.43
N GLU A 25 -10.20 -7.36 8.67
CA GLU A 25 -10.71 -8.15 9.79
C GLU A 25 -10.79 -7.29 11.06
N ARG A 26 -11.96 -7.29 11.72
CA ARG A 26 -12.19 -6.61 13.02
C ARG A 26 -11.76 -5.13 13.04
N GLY A 27 -11.90 -4.43 11.91
CA GLY A 27 -11.51 -3.03 11.79
C GLY A 27 -10.01 -2.81 11.54
N HIS A 28 -9.25 -3.86 11.22
CA HIS A 28 -7.86 -3.77 10.75
C HIS A 28 -7.82 -4.09 9.26
N TRP A 29 -6.87 -3.47 8.54
CA TRP A 29 -6.52 -3.88 7.18
C TRP A 29 -5.19 -4.61 7.20
N TYR A 30 -5.07 -5.59 6.33
CA TYR A 30 -3.88 -6.40 6.12
C TYR A 30 -3.55 -6.35 4.64
N LEU A 31 -2.40 -5.76 4.31
CA LEU A 31 -1.84 -5.79 2.97
C LEU A 31 -0.71 -6.82 2.99
N GLU A 32 -0.95 -7.97 2.37
CA GLU A 32 0.07 -8.99 2.14
C GLU A 32 0.79 -8.62 0.84
N LEU A 33 2.06 -8.26 0.97
CA LEU A 33 2.89 -7.74 -0.10
C LEU A 33 4.03 -8.71 -0.41
N GLY A 34 4.34 -8.85 -1.69
CA GLY A 34 5.45 -9.65 -2.19
C GLY A 34 6.80 -9.03 -1.83
N TYR A 35 7.59 -8.66 -2.84
CA TYR A 35 8.91 -8.11 -2.59
C TYR A 35 8.86 -6.67 -2.04
N VAL A 36 9.36 -6.47 -0.83
CA VAL A 36 9.48 -5.15 -0.19
C VAL A 36 10.94 -4.91 0.21
N THR A 37 11.44 -3.70 -0.01
CA THR A 37 12.79 -3.32 0.43
C THR A 37 12.73 -2.78 1.86
N ILE A 38 13.55 -3.33 2.74
CA ILE A 38 13.73 -2.92 4.12
C ILE A 38 14.94 -1.98 4.19
N LEU A 39 14.74 -0.79 4.76
CA LEU A 39 15.77 0.23 4.86
C LEU A 39 16.76 -0.02 6.01
N PRO A 40 17.95 0.60 5.99
CA PRO A 40 18.97 0.44 7.04
C PRO A 40 18.56 0.86 8.45
N ASP A 41 17.60 1.77 8.54
CA ASP A 41 17.10 2.38 9.78
C ASP A 41 15.99 1.56 10.46
N ASN A 42 15.49 0.52 9.79
CA ASN A 42 14.56 -0.44 10.38
C ASN A 42 15.18 -1.08 11.64
N SER A 43 14.42 -1.13 12.74
CA SER A 43 14.94 -1.58 14.03
C SER A 43 15.35 -3.06 14.08
N CYS A 44 14.78 -3.89 13.21
CA CYS A 44 15.13 -5.30 13.07
C CYS A 44 16.31 -5.53 12.12
N ASN A 45 16.68 -4.54 11.29
CA ASN A 45 17.77 -4.63 10.34
C ASN A 45 19.12 -4.29 11.00
N ARG A 46 19.94 -5.32 11.24
CA ARG A 46 21.26 -5.15 11.87
C ARG A 46 22.39 -4.89 10.86
N ASP A 47 22.11 -4.99 9.56
CA ASP A 47 23.11 -5.02 8.49
C ASP A 47 23.45 -3.64 7.90
N ILE A 48 22.90 -2.54 8.46
CA ILE A 48 23.12 -1.12 8.05
C ILE A 48 22.98 -0.82 6.54
N ARG A 49 22.46 -1.78 5.77
CA ARG A 49 22.29 -1.77 4.32
C ARG A 49 20.84 -2.08 4.00
N LYS A 50 20.41 -1.72 2.79
CA LYS A 50 19.09 -2.10 2.29
C LYS A 50 19.02 -3.62 2.11
N MET A 51 17.96 -4.22 2.63
CA MET A 51 17.64 -5.64 2.51
C MET A 51 16.30 -5.81 1.79
N GLY A 52 16.01 -6.99 1.27
CA GLY A 52 14.69 -7.35 0.77
C GLY A 52 13.95 -8.26 1.74
N THR A 53 12.64 -8.38 1.58
CA THR A 53 11.84 -9.49 2.10
C THR A 53 10.74 -9.80 1.10
N ASN A 54 10.26 -11.05 1.12
CA ASN A 54 9.00 -11.41 0.49
C ASN A 54 7.95 -11.63 1.58
N GLU A 55 6.67 -11.63 1.20
CA GLU A 55 5.54 -11.95 2.07
C GLU A 55 5.50 -11.03 3.31
N LEU A 56 5.70 -9.72 3.09
CA LEU A 56 5.57 -8.72 4.14
C LEU A 56 4.09 -8.39 4.34
N THR A 57 3.61 -8.51 5.56
CA THR A 57 2.27 -8.06 5.93
C THR A 57 2.37 -6.68 6.57
N LEU A 58 1.83 -5.67 5.89
CA LEU A 58 1.57 -4.35 6.44
C LEU A 58 0.15 -4.35 7.04
N GLN A 59 0.06 -4.29 8.36
CA GLN A 59 -1.21 -4.22 9.07
C GLN A 59 -1.49 -2.79 9.52
N LEU A 60 -2.60 -2.21 9.04
CA LEU A 60 -3.10 -0.93 9.52
C LEU A 60 -4.16 -1.16 10.60
N GLN A 61 -4.01 -0.52 11.75
CA GLN A 61 -4.88 -0.76 12.91
C GLN A 61 -6.02 0.25 13.03
N HIS A 62 -7.24 -0.25 13.33
CA HIS A 62 -8.44 0.57 13.51
C HIS A 62 -8.71 1.49 12.32
N VAL A 63 -8.72 0.89 11.13
CA VAL A 63 -8.88 1.59 9.86
C VAL A 63 -10.25 2.20 9.74
N GLN A 64 -10.26 3.50 9.46
CA GLN A 64 -11.37 4.24 8.91
C GLN A 64 -11.06 4.55 7.45
N VAL A 65 -11.96 4.15 6.55
CA VAL A 65 -11.81 4.50 5.13
C VAL A 65 -12.30 5.92 4.92
N ASP A 66 -11.40 6.79 4.44
CA ASP A 66 -11.74 8.18 4.14
C ASP A 66 -12.37 8.25 2.73
N GLU A 67 -11.69 7.67 1.74
CA GLU A 67 -12.15 7.55 0.35
C GLU A 67 -11.33 6.49 -0.40
N ILE A 68 -11.95 5.84 -1.40
CA ILE A 68 -11.23 5.04 -2.39
C ILE A 68 -11.63 5.57 -3.78
N LEU A 69 -10.64 5.94 -4.57
CA LEU A 69 -10.82 6.50 -5.91
C LEU A 69 -10.30 5.51 -6.95
N GLU A 70 -11.10 5.25 -7.97
CA GLU A 70 -10.61 4.77 -9.27
C GLU A 70 -10.18 6.01 -10.07
N GLU A 71 -8.88 6.11 -10.35
CA GLU A 71 -8.31 7.26 -11.05
C GLU A 71 -8.76 7.27 -12.52
N GLY A 72 -9.25 8.41 -12.95
CA GLY A 72 -9.60 8.68 -14.33
C GLY A 72 -8.36 8.87 -15.19
N PHE A 73 -8.52 8.70 -16.50
CA PHE A 73 -7.43 8.86 -17.47
C PHE A 73 -7.84 9.72 -18.65
N LYS A 74 -6.83 10.32 -19.30
CA LYS A 74 -7.00 11.08 -20.53
C LYS A 74 -6.39 10.31 -21.69
N LEU A 75 -7.19 10.09 -22.73
CA LEU A 75 -6.75 9.50 -23.98
C LEU A 75 -6.34 10.58 -24.96
N TYR A 76 -5.19 10.38 -25.59
CA TYR A 76 -4.65 11.20 -26.66
C TYR A 76 -4.52 10.33 -27.92
N ASP A 77 -4.78 10.91 -29.08
CA ASP A 77 -4.52 10.24 -30.35
C ASP A 77 -3.02 10.19 -30.67
N ALA A 78 -2.64 9.51 -31.77
CA ALA A 78 -1.24 9.37 -32.19
C ALA A 78 -0.58 10.72 -32.55
N ASP A 79 -1.37 11.75 -32.81
CA ASP A 79 -0.92 13.10 -33.10
C ASP A 79 -0.86 13.98 -31.82
N GLY A 80 -1.17 13.40 -30.65
CA GLY A 80 -1.14 14.05 -29.35
C GLY A 80 -2.38 14.90 -29.04
N ASN A 81 -3.46 14.81 -29.83
CA ASN A 81 -4.68 15.55 -29.58
C ASN A 81 -5.55 14.82 -28.55
N PHE A 82 -6.12 15.61 -27.64
CA PHE A 82 -7.06 15.10 -26.64
C PHE A 82 -8.28 14.46 -27.32
N THR A 83 -8.58 13.22 -26.93
CA THR A 83 -9.71 12.46 -27.46
C THR A 83 -10.83 12.35 -26.44
N LYS A 84 -10.53 11.84 -25.24
CA LYS A 84 -11.52 11.57 -24.20
C LYS A 84 -10.88 11.67 -22.83
N SER A 85 -11.62 12.17 -21.85
CA SER A 85 -11.31 12.00 -20.42
C SER A 85 -12.34 11.09 -19.78
N VAL A 86 -11.87 10.26 -18.87
CA VAL A 86 -12.68 9.61 -17.85
C VAL A 86 -12.35 10.32 -16.54
N ASP A 87 -13.37 10.76 -15.81
CA ASP A 87 -13.20 11.40 -14.51
C ASP A 87 -13.00 10.35 -13.40
N ASP A 88 -12.40 10.77 -12.30
CA ASP A 88 -12.22 9.92 -11.12
C ASP A 88 -13.57 9.47 -10.56
N ARG A 89 -13.61 8.21 -10.09
CA ARG A 89 -14.81 7.61 -9.50
C ARG A 89 -14.54 7.22 -8.05
N VAL A 90 -15.30 7.81 -7.12
CA VAL A 90 -15.31 7.38 -5.73
C VAL A 90 -16.07 6.05 -5.62
N LEU A 91 -15.44 5.04 -5.03
CA LEU A 91 -16.06 3.75 -4.75
C LEU A 91 -17.00 3.87 -3.55
N LEU A 92 -18.11 3.14 -3.62
CA LEU A 92 -19.03 2.98 -2.49
C LEU A 92 -18.50 1.93 -1.52
N SER A 93 -18.91 2.01 -0.25
CA SER A 93 -18.46 1.06 0.79
C SER A 93 -18.84 -0.39 0.52
N GLU A 94 -19.88 -0.64 -0.27
CA GLU A 94 -20.28 -1.96 -0.75
C GLU A 94 -19.32 -2.52 -1.83
N GLU A 95 -18.59 -1.67 -2.53
CA GLU A 95 -17.62 -2.06 -3.57
C GLU A 95 -16.24 -2.38 -2.98
N TYR A 96 -15.98 -2.04 -1.71
CA TYR A 96 -14.66 -2.20 -1.09
C TYR A 96 -14.18 -3.65 -1.04
N ASP A 97 -15.07 -4.60 -0.77
CA ASP A 97 -14.70 -6.02 -0.74
C ASP A 97 -14.30 -6.53 -2.13
N ALA A 98 -15.07 -6.17 -3.16
CA ALA A 98 -14.74 -6.51 -4.54
C ALA A 98 -13.43 -5.84 -4.99
N TRP A 99 -13.24 -4.57 -4.64
CA TRP A 99 -11.98 -3.85 -4.91
C TRP A 99 -10.78 -4.54 -4.26
N MET A 100 -10.87 -4.98 -2.99
CA MET A 100 -9.79 -5.70 -2.32
C MET A 100 -9.43 -7.02 -3.03
N GLU A 101 -10.42 -7.73 -3.56
CA GLU A 101 -10.21 -8.93 -4.37
C GLU A 101 -9.56 -8.61 -5.72
N ASP A 102 -10.00 -7.53 -6.38
CA ASP A 102 -9.48 -7.09 -7.67
C ASP A 102 -8.02 -6.61 -7.61
N MET A 103 -7.55 -6.15 -6.44
CA MET A 103 -6.15 -5.72 -6.25
C MET A 103 -5.17 -6.90 -6.17
N VAL A 104 -5.65 -8.14 -6.00
CA VAL A 104 -4.78 -9.33 -5.94
C VAL A 104 -4.06 -9.54 -7.28
N GLY A 105 -2.74 -9.64 -7.23
CA GLY A 105 -1.89 -9.72 -8.41
C GLY A 105 -1.59 -8.36 -9.08
N GLY A 106 -2.11 -7.27 -8.50
CA GLY A 106 -1.68 -5.91 -8.83
C GLY A 106 -0.34 -5.55 -8.21
N ALA A 107 0.04 -4.29 -8.34
CA ALA A 107 1.29 -3.75 -7.80
C ALA A 107 1.05 -2.47 -7.00
N VAL A 108 1.84 -2.29 -5.94
CA VAL A 108 1.90 -1.04 -5.20
C VAL A 108 2.75 -0.04 -5.99
N TYR A 109 2.15 1.06 -6.42
CA TYR A 109 2.91 2.18 -6.98
C TYR A 109 3.61 2.93 -5.85
N GLN A 110 2.87 3.30 -4.81
CA GLN A 110 3.39 4.04 -3.67
C GLN A 110 2.45 3.90 -2.49
N ILE A 111 3.01 3.90 -1.28
CA ILE A 111 2.27 4.18 -0.05
C ILE A 111 2.86 5.47 0.50
N LEU A 112 2.02 6.34 1.05
CA LEU A 112 2.43 7.54 1.78
C LEU A 112 1.73 7.57 3.12
N ARG A 113 2.43 7.97 4.18
CA ARG A 113 1.85 8.22 5.52
C ARG A 113 2.00 9.69 5.88
N LYS A 114 0.91 10.29 6.39
CA LYS A 114 0.87 11.65 6.92
C LYS A 114 0.38 11.62 8.36
N ASP A 115 0.98 12.46 9.21
CA ASP A 115 0.47 12.71 10.56
C ASP A 115 -0.65 13.76 10.47
N THR A 116 -1.83 13.41 10.99
CA THR A 116 -3.03 14.24 10.96
C THR A 116 -3.17 15.09 12.22
N GLY A 117 -2.44 14.76 13.29
CA GLY A 117 -2.62 15.35 14.62
C GLY A 117 -3.91 14.93 15.34
N ASP A 118 -4.67 13.97 14.81
CA ASP A 118 -5.87 13.43 15.46
C ASP A 118 -5.47 12.46 16.60
N GLU A 119 -6.12 12.58 17.76
CA GLU A 119 -5.78 11.74 18.94
C GLU A 119 -6.23 10.27 18.78
N ALA A 120 -7.29 10.01 18.02
CA ALA A 120 -7.85 8.68 17.83
C ALA A 120 -7.22 7.95 16.62
N LEU A 121 -7.03 8.67 15.51
CA LEU A 121 -6.46 8.17 14.25
C LEU A 121 -5.37 9.11 13.73
N PRO A 122 -4.18 9.13 14.38
CA PRO A 122 -3.11 10.07 14.09
C PRO A 122 -2.49 9.94 12.70
N TYR A 123 -2.71 8.81 12.00
CA TYR A 123 -2.06 8.55 10.71
C TYR A 123 -3.08 8.42 9.59
N GLN A 124 -2.84 9.15 8.50
CA GLN A 124 -3.52 8.95 7.23
C GLN A 124 -2.56 8.30 6.23
N TYR A 125 -3.04 7.26 5.55
CA TYR A 125 -2.32 6.52 4.52
C TYR A 125 -2.96 6.79 3.16
N GLU A 126 -2.14 7.13 2.17
CA GLU A 126 -2.51 7.19 0.76
C GLU A 126 -1.83 6.01 0.07
N ILE A 127 -2.63 5.02 -0.33
CA ILE A 127 -2.16 3.76 -0.93
C ILE A 127 -2.53 3.80 -2.42
N TYR A 128 -1.50 3.89 -3.27
CA TYR A 128 -1.62 3.91 -4.72
C TYR A 128 -1.37 2.50 -5.26
N LEU A 129 -2.38 1.92 -5.88
CA LEU A 129 -2.36 0.56 -6.42
C LEU A 129 -2.64 0.58 -7.92
N ASP A 130 -1.96 -0.31 -8.64
CA ASP A 130 -2.20 -0.59 -10.06
C ASP A 130 -2.68 -2.03 -10.19
N ALA A 131 -3.88 -2.23 -10.74
CA ALA A 131 -4.42 -3.55 -11.03
C ALA A 131 -5.43 -3.48 -12.18
N ASN A 132 -5.46 -4.52 -13.02
CA ASN A 132 -6.43 -4.66 -14.12
C ASN A 132 -6.48 -3.45 -15.07
N ASP A 133 -5.30 -2.91 -15.43
CA ASP A 133 -5.14 -1.72 -16.29
C ASP A 133 -5.79 -0.43 -15.70
N ARG A 134 -5.96 -0.37 -14.37
CA ARG A 134 -6.54 0.75 -13.65
C ARG A 134 -5.69 1.11 -12.44
N THR A 135 -5.68 2.40 -12.13
CA THR A 135 -5.00 2.92 -10.95
C THR A 135 -6.02 3.33 -9.90
N TYR A 136 -5.74 2.98 -8.65
CA TYR A 136 -6.59 3.27 -7.51
C TYR A 136 -5.81 4.01 -6.44
N LEU A 137 -6.49 4.97 -5.79
CA LEU A 137 -6.00 5.64 -4.59
C LEU A 137 -6.94 5.30 -3.43
N ALA A 138 -6.45 4.55 -2.46
CA ALA A 138 -7.15 4.34 -1.19
C ALA A 138 -6.58 5.29 -0.12
N LYS A 139 -7.42 6.19 0.40
CA LYS A 139 -7.11 7.03 1.55
C LYS A 139 -7.77 6.46 2.79
N VAL A 140 -6.96 6.13 3.77
CA VAL A 140 -7.43 5.53 5.01
C VAL A 140 -6.74 6.14 6.21
N SER A 141 -7.51 6.39 7.26
CA SER A 141 -6.99 6.81 8.55
C SER A 141 -6.86 5.60 9.48
N ALA A 142 -5.74 5.49 10.19
CA ALA A 142 -5.45 4.38 11.08
C ALA A 142 -4.67 4.84 12.32
N LYS A 143 -4.70 4.02 13.36
CA LYS A 143 -4.08 4.33 14.64
C LYS A 143 -2.57 4.05 14.68
N HIS A 144 -2.18 2.90 14.15
CA HIS A 144 -0.80 2.40 14.10
C HIS A 144 -0.61 1.53 12.86
N ASP A 145 0.63 1.47 12.38
CA ASP A 145 1.09 0.44 11.43
C ASP A 145 1.88 -0.64 12.15
N VAL A 146 1.75 -1.88 11.67
CA VAL A 146 2.52 -3.03 12.15
C VAL A 146 3.00 -3.82 10.93
N GLU A 147 4.31 -3.87 10.73
CA GLU A 147 4.92 -4.68 9.67
C GLU A 147 5.42 -6.00 10.24
N THR A 148 5.09 -7.11 9.57
CA THR A 148 5.58 -8.44 9.93
C THR A 148 6.09 -9.17 8.70
N TRP A 149 7.20 -9.89 8.86
CA TRP A 149 7.82 -10.69 7.79
C TRP A 149 8.67 -11.81 8.38
N GLU A 150 8.97 -12.85 7.61
CA GLU A 150 9.66 -14.04 8.15
C GLU A 150 11.19 -14.01 8.00
N ARG A 151 11.73 -13.37 6.95
CA ARG A 151 13.17 -13.45 6.65
C ARG A 151 13.69 -12.24 5.90
N PHE A 152 14.94 -11.87 6.19
CA PHE A 152 15.71 -10.96 5.34
C PHE A 152 16.25 -11.69 4.12
N MET A 153 16.29 -10.98 3.00
CA MET A 153 16.88 -11.41 1.74
C MET A 153 17.89 -10.36 1.27
N ASN A 154 18.90 -10.81 0.53
CA ASN A 154 19.74 -9.85 -0.19
C ASN A 154 18.88 -9.21 -1.29
N ARG A 155 19.08 -7.91 -1.52
CA ARG A 155 18.45 -7.23 -2.65
C ARG A 155 18.80 -7.99 -3.93
N HIS A 156 17.81 -8.22 -4.80
CA HIS A 156 18.12 -8.64 -6.16
C HIS A 156 19.08 -7.59 -6.74
N SER A 157 20.21 -8.05 -7.26
CA SER A 157 21.18 -7.16 -7.90
C SER A 157 20.49 -6.57 -9.12
N GLU A 158 20.30 -5.23 -9.12
CA GLU A 158 19.95 -4.48 -10.32
C GLU A 158 21.04 -4.64 -11.39
#